data_AF-A0A212KW65-F1
#
_entry.id   AF-A0A212KW65-F1
#
_cell.length_a   1.000
_cell.length_b   1.000
_cell.length_c   1.000
_cell.angle_alpha   90.00
_cell.angle_beta   90.00
_cell.angle_gamma   90.00
#
_symmetry.space_group_name_H-M   'P 1'
#
loop_
_entity.id
_entity.type
_entity.pdbx_description
1 polymer ?
#
loop_
_entity_poly.entity_id
_entity_poly.type
_entity_poly.pdbx_seq_one_letter_code
_entity_poly.pdbx_strand_id
1 'polypeptide(L)'
;MLLFPTVAQLALLMIMLIEKIRSSLGRNISSAVIWMRRLFDAQLQESVKLRAHQGIMLMILKCDGRSTKEKLARDAGCNSPFELIDDLIDRGALECKDQTLALTPRGEDLLTQVWLVQEWIENRI
;
A
#
# COMPACT_ATOMS: atom_id res chain seq x y z
N MET A 1 42.77 -35.10 0.00
CA MET A 1 42.93 -34.16 -1.12
C MET A 1 41.63 -33.37 -1.24
N LEU A 2 41.57 -32.18 -0.63
CA LEU A 2 40.38 -31.32 -0.68
C LEU A 2 40.41 -30.54 -2.00
N LEU A 3 39.47 -30.82 -2.90
CA LEU A 3 39.25 -30.05 -4.12
C LEU A 3 38.66 -28.70 -3.73
N PHE A 4 39.49 -27.66 -3.74
CA PHE A 4 39.01 -26.29 -3.60
C PHE A 4 38.24 -25.89 -4.86
N PRO A 5 37.01 -25.34 -4.73
CA PRO A 5 36.24 -24.90 -5.88
C PRO A 5 37.00 -23.77 -6.60
N THR A 6 36.98 -23.80 -7.93
CA THR A 6 37.59 -22.73 -8.73
C THR A 6 36.79 -21.43 -8.57
N VAL A 7 37.42 -20.28 -8.82
CA VAL A 7 36.77 -18.95 -8.70
C VAL A 7 35.46 -18.87 -9.51
N ALA A 8 35.41 -19.52 -10.68
CA ALA A 8 34.22 -19.60 -11.51
C ALA A 8 33.08 -20.43 -10.86
N GLN A 9 33.41 -21.51 -10.16
CA GLN A 9 32.43 -22.34 -9.44
C GLN A 9 31.87 -21.59 -8.22
N LEU A 10 32.71 -20.82 -7.53
CA LEU A 10 32.28 -19.98 -6.40
C LEU A 10 31.32 -18.86 -6.87
N ALA A 11 31.63 -18.23 -8.01
CA ALA A 11 30.79 -17.18 -8.60
C ALA A 11 29.41 -17.72 -9.03
N LEU A 12 29.38 -18.89 -9.66
CA LEU A 12 28.13 -19.55 -10.06
C LEU A 12 27.26 -19.89 -8.85
N LEU A 13 27.88 -20.40 -7.78
CA LEU A 13 27.19 -20.75 -6.54
C LEU A 13 26.61 -19.50 -5.85
N MET A 14 27.34 -18.38 -5.87
CA MET A 14 26.85 -17.10 -5.38
C MET A 14 25.67 -16.55 -6.20
N ILE A 15 25.71 -16.65 -7.53
CA ILE A 15 24.60 -16.22 -8.40
C ILE A 15 23.35 -17.05 -8.10
N MET A 16 23.48 -18.38 -8.00
CA MET A 16 22.36 -19.25 -7.65
C MET A 16 21.83 -18.97 -6.25
N LEU A 17 22.70 -18.62 -5.29
CA LEU A 17 22.27 -18.21 -3.95
C LEU A 17 21.49 -16.90 -3.99
N ILE A 18 21.97 -15.91 -4.74
CA ILE A 18 21.29 -14.62 -4.93
C ILE A 18 19.94 -14.81 -5.61
N GLU A 19 19.84 -15.64 -6.65
CA GLU A 19 18.58 -15.96 -7.31
C GLU A 19 17.62 -16.72 -6.39
N LYS A 20 18.15 -17.65 -5.58
CA LYS A 20 17.35 -18.39 -4.60
C LYS A 20 16.85 -17.47 -3.49
N ILE A 21 17.68 -16.55 -3.00
CA ILE A 21 17.31 -15.53 -2.02
C ILE A 21 16.31 -14.56 -2.64
N ARG A 22 16.55 -14.01 -3.84
CA ARG A 22 15.61 -13.09 -4.50
C ARG A 22 14.28 -13.76 -4.80
N SER A 23 14.29 -15.01 -5.25
CA SER A 23 13.06 -15.74 -5.56
C SER A 23 12.32 -16.18 -4.30
N SER A 24 12.99 -16.62 -3.23
CA SER A 24 12.31 -17.02 -1.98
C SER A 24 11.88 -15.81 -1.16
N LEU A 25 12.78 -14.86 -0.92
CA LEU A 25 12.51 -13.64 -0.17
C LEU A 25 11.50 -12.76 -0.92
N GLY A 26 11.67 -12.57 -2.22
CA GLY A 26 10.74 -11.80 -3.04
C GLY A 26 9.34 -12.41 -3.06
N ARG A 27 9.22 -13.74 -3.20
CA ARG A 27 7.91 -14.43 -3.13
C ARG A 27 7.31 -14.41 -1.72
N ASN A 28 8.11 -14.58 -0.68
CA ASN A 28 7.64 -14.57 0.70
C ASN A 28 7.17 -13.18 1.12
N ILE A 29 7.93 -12.13 0.79
CA ILE A 29 7.53 -10.73 1.00
C ILE A 29 6.27 -10.43 0.18
N SER A 30 6.23 -10.80 -1.09
CA SER A 30 5.05 -10.58 -1.94
C SER A 30 3.82 -11.26 -1.36
N SER A 31 3.95 -12.49 -0.88
CA SER A 31 2.86 -13.24 -0.26
C SER A 31 2.42 -12.60 1.06
N ALA A 32 3.36 -12.20 1.92
CA ALA A 32 3.08 -11.51 3.17
C ALA A 32 2.37 -10.17 2.93
N VAL A 33 2.81 -9.38 1.95
CA VAL A 33 2.18 -8.11 1.55
C VAL A 33 0.76 -8.33 1.05
N ILE A 34 0.52 -9.38 0.25
CA ILE A 34 -0.84 -9.73 -0.19
C ILE A 34 -1.73 -10.08 1.01
N TRP A 35 -1.23 -10.86 1.98
CA TRP A 35 -1.99 -11.23 3.16
C TRP A 35 -2.25 -10.04 4.10
N MET A 36 -1.25 -9.21 4.35
CA MET A 36 -1.41 -7.97 5.13
C MET A 36 -2.43 -7.04 4.46
N ARG A 37 -2.33 -6.86 3.14
CA ARG A 37 -3.31 -6.06 2.38
C ARG A 37 -4.72 -6.65 2.46
N ARG A 38 -4.89 -7.96 2.35
CA ARG A 38 -6.19 -8.62 2.48
C ARG A 38 -6.78 -8.46 3.88
N LEU A 39 -5.96 -8.59 4.92
CA LEU A 39 -6.39 -8.39 6.29
C LEU A 39 -6.81 -6.93 6.53
N PHE A 40 -6.02 -5.99 6.02
CA PHE A 40 -6.30 -4.56 6.08
C PHE A 40 -7.57 -4.19 5.30
N ASP A 41 -7.73 -4.70 4.08
CA ASP A 41 -8.95 -4.55 3.26
C ASP A 41 -10.18 -5.10 3.99
N ALA A 42 -10.08 -6.29 4.60
CA ALA A 42 -11.20 -6.89 5.33
C ALA A 42 -11.61 -6.04 6.55
N GLN A 43 -10.64 -5.60 7.36
CA GLN A 43 -10.90 -4.79 8.54
C GLN A 43 -11.43 -3.40 8.20
N LEU A 44 -10.87 -2.73 7.20
CA LEU A 44 -11.38 -1.44 6.73
C LEU A 44 -12.78 -1.54 6.14
N GLN A 45 -13.08 -2.62 5.43
CA GLN A 45 -14.40 -2.82 4.86
C GLN A 45 -15.46 -3.06 5.94
N GLU A 46 -15.11 -3.78 7.02
CA GLU A 46 -16.00 -4.05 8.15
C GLU A 46 -16.25 -2.81 9.01
N SER A 47 -15.20 -2.04 9.30
CA SER A 47 -15.26 -0.92 10.27
C SER A 47 -15.58 0.43 9.62
N VAL A 48 -14.95 0.76 8.49
CA VAL A 48 -15.00 2.10 7.86
C VAL A 48 -15.67 2.06 6.48
N LYS A 49 -15.98 0.86 5.96
CA LYS A 49 -16.49 0.60 4.60
C LYS A 49 -15.58 1.17 3.51
N LEU A 50 -14.27 1.17 3.74
CA LEU A 50 -13.26 1.62 2.79
C LEU A 50 -12.40 0.45 2.30
N ARG A 51 -11.86 0.61 1.09
CA ARG A 51 -10.77 -0.24 0.60
C ARG A 51 -9.41 0.32 1.07
N ALA A 52 -8.40 -0.53 1.19
CA ALA A 52 -7.04 -0.15 1.58
C ALA A 52 -6.48 1.02 0.76
N HIS A 53 -6.75 1.03 -0.54
CA HIS A 53 -6.26 2.08 -1.44
C HIS A 53 -6.95 3.43 -1.17
N GLN A 54 -8.21 3.42 -0.74
CA GLN A 54 -8.88 4.64 -0.31
C GLN A 54 -8.24 5.16 0.99
N GLY A 55 -7.91 4.28 1.95
CA GLY A 55 -7.16 4.67 3.14
C GLY A 55 -5.79 5.30 2.83
N ILE A 56 -5.03 4.67 1.91
CA ILE A 56 -3.75 5.21 1.43
C ILE A 56 -3.93 6.58 0.77
N MET A 57 -4.97 6.77 -0.06
CA MET A 57 -5.26 8.05 -0.69
C MET A 57 -5.56 9.16 0.35
N LEU A 58 -6.28 8.84 1.42
CA LEU A 58 -6.53 9.80 2.51
C LEU A 58 -5.23 10.16 3.24
N MET A 59 -4.36 9.18 3.51
CA MET A 59 -3.04 9.42 4.11
C MET A 59 -2.15 10.31 3.24
N ILE A 60 -2.08 10.03 1.93
CA ILE A 60 -1.31 10.85 0.97
C ILE A 60 -1.82 12.29 0.98
N LEU A 61 -3.15 12.48 0.88
CA LEU A 61 -3.75 13.82 0.92
C LEU A 61 -3.53 14.54 2.25
N LYS A 62 -3.47 13.82 3.37
CA LYS A 62 -3.14 14.41 4.67
C LYS A 62 -1.73 14.99 4.69
N CYS A 63 -0.77 14.28 4.10
CA CYS A 63 0.62 14.72 4.02
C CYS A 63 0.80 15.88 3.03
N ASP A 64 0.19 15.78 1.86
CA ASP A 64 0.32 16.79 0.80
C ASP A 64 -0.57 18.03 1.04
N GLY A 65 -1.60 17.90 1.87
CA GLY A 65 -2.67 18.88 2.08
C GLY A 65 -3.64 18.98 0.91
N ARG A 66 -3.10 19.11 -0.31
CA ARG A 66 -3.87 19.22 -1.57
C ARG A 66 -3.15 18.49 -2.70
N SER A 67 -3.91 17.85 -3.59
CA SER A 67 -3.36 17.12 -4.73
C SER A 67 -4.32 17.11 -5.92
N THR A 68 -3.86 16.87 -7.15
CA THR A 68 -4.78 16.64 -8.28
C THR A 68 -5.23 15.19 -8.33
N LYS A 69 -6.33 14.90 -9.03
CA LYS A 69 -6.79 13.51 -9.24
C LYS A 69 -5.69 12.64 -9.84
N GLU A 70 -4.94 13.16 -10.81
CA GLU A 70 -3.91 12.44 -11.55
C GLU A 70 -2.67 12.17 -10.68
N LYS A 71 -2.27 13.14 -9.86
CA LYS A 71 -1.15 12.97 -8.93
C LYS A 71 -1.53 11.92 -7.87
N LEU A 72 -2.69 12.08 -7.24
CA LEU A 72 -3.16 11.14 -6.23
C LEU A 72 -3.33 9.71 -6.77
N ALA A 73 -3.85 9.58 -7.99
CA ALA A 73 -4.00 8.30 -8.67
C ALA A 73 -2.65 7.59 -8.88
N ARG A 74 -1.63 8.36 -9.30
CA ARG A 74 -0.27 7.86 -9.50
C ARG A 74 0.37 7.42 -8.20
N ASP A 75 0.27 8.25 -7.17
CA ASP A 75 0.92 8.02 -5.88
C ASP A 75 0.26 6.85 -5.12
N ALA A 76 -1.04 6.61 -5.33
CA ALA A 76 -1.77 5.49 -4.75
C ALA A 76 -1.48 4.13 -5.41
N GLY A 77 -0.92 4.10 -6.63
CA GLY A 77 -0.39 2.87 -7.25
C GLY A 77 -1.38 1.73 -7.48
N CYS A 78 -2.65 2.01 -7.85
CA CYS A 78 -3.67 0.98 -8.08
C CYS A 78 -4.24 0.94 -9.49
N ASN A 79 -4.91 -0.18 -9.82
CA ASN A 79 -5.40 -0.46 -11.18
C ASN A 79 -6.68 0.31 -11.57
N SER A 80 -7.33 1.00 -10.64
CA SER A 80 -8.58 1.74 -10.88
C SER A 80 -8.72 2.96 -9.93
N PRO A 81 -7.77 3.90 -9.95
CA PRO A 81 -7.67 4.93 -8.93
C PRO A 81 -8.80 5.94 -8.99
N PHE A 82 -9.26 6.30 -10.19
CA PHE A 82 -10.29 7.33 -10.37
C PHE A 82 -11.65 6.90 -9.79
N GLU A 83 -12.05 5.64 -9.97
CA GLU A 83 -13.28 5.11 -9.35
C GLU A 83 -13.23 5.19 -7.81
N LEU A 84 -12.07 4.92 -7.21
CA LEU A 84 -11.89 4.99 -5.77
C LEU A 84 -11.91 6.43 -5.25
N ILE A 85 -11.35 7.35 -6.03
CA ILE A 85 -11.38 8.79 -5.74
C ILE A 85 -12.82 9.32 -5.86
N ASP A 86 -13.54 8.92 -6.90
CA ASP A 86 -14.93 9.33 -7.11
C ASP A 86 -15.84 8.80 -5.99
N ASP A 87 -15.70 7.55 -5.57
CA ASP A 87 -16.42 7.01 -4.40
C ASP A 87 -16.09 7.80 -3.11
N LEU A 88 -14.86 8.28 -2.94
CA LEU A 88 -14.49 9.12 -1.80
C LEU A 88 -15.10 10.54 -1.87
N ILE A 89 -15.25 11.09 -3.09
CA ILE A 89 -15.95 12.36 -3.31
C ILE A 89 -17.45 12.19 -3.01
N ASP A 90 -18.07 11.13 -3.53
CA ASP A 90 -19.50 10.84 -3.34
C ASP A 90 -19.85 10.63 -1.86
N ARG A 91 -18.92 10.07 -1.09
CA ARG A 91 -19.04 9.92 0.38
C ARG A 91 -18.78 11.21 1.15
N GLY A 92 -18.41 12.29 0.47
CA GLY A 92 -18.04 13.58 1.07
C GLY A 92 -16.75 13.54 1.87
N ALA A 93 -15.88 12.54 1.65
CA ALA A 93 -14.57 12.46 2.30
C ALA A 93 -13.57 13.42 1.65
N LEU A 94 -13.73 13.66 0.35
CA LEU A 94 -12.92 14.59 -0.43
C LEU A 94 -13.77 15.72 -0.98
N GLU A 95 -13.21 16.93 -1.03
CA GLU A 95 -13.73 18.02 -1.85
C GLU A 95 -12.84 18.23 -3.07
N CYS A 96 -13.45 18.53 -4.21
CA CYS A 96 -12.76 18.88 -5.45
C CYS A 96 -13.08 20.33 -5.80
N LYS A 97 -12.08 21.21 -5.74
CA LYS A 97 -12.16 22.63 -6.13
C LYS A 97 -11.04 22.93 -7.11
N ASP A 98 -11.36 23.52 -8.27
CA ASP A 98 -10.38 23.90 -9.29
C ASP A 98 -9.39 22.77 -9.63
N GLN A 99 -9.91 21.56 -9.88
CA GLN A 99 -9.14 20.33 -10.16
C GLN A 99 -8.22 19.86 -9.02
N THR A 100 -8.36 20.46 -7.84
CA THR A 100 -7.58 20.13 -6.65
C THR A 100 -8.47 19.43 -5.63
N LEU A 101 -8.00 18.28 -5.16
CA LEU A 101 -8.58 17.50 -4.08
C LEU A 101 -8.02 17.93 -2.73
N ALA A 102 -8.90 17.98 -1.73
CA ALA A 102 -8.54 18.17 -0.33
C ALA A 102 -9.42 17.28 0.57
N LEU A 103 -8.92 16.96 1.77
CA LEU A 103 -9.72 16.29 2.79
C LEU A 103 -10.80 17.24 3.31
N THR A 104 -12.02 16.73 3.45
CA THR A 104 -13.08 17.41 4.22
C THR A 104 -12.95 17.05 5.70
N PRO A 105 -13.68 17.72 6.62
CA PRO A 105 -13.75 17.28 8.01
C PRO A 105 -14.17 15.80 8.15
N ARG A 106 -15.11 15.35 7.31
CA ARG A 106 -15.51 13.93 7.27
C ARG A 106 -14.38 13.03 6.77
N GLY A 107 -13.59 13.49 5.80
CA GLY A 107 -12.38 12.78 5.35
C GLY A 107 -11.35 12.61 6.46
N GLU A 108 -11.17 13.63 7.30
CA GLU A 108 -10.30 13.60 8.48
C GLU A 108 -10.80 12.61 9.55
N ASP A 109 -12.12 12.56 9.79
CA ASP A 109 -12.73 11.59 10.70
C ASP A 109 -12.55 10.16 10.19
N LEU A 110 -12.74 9.92 8.89
CA LEU A 110 -12.50 8.62 8.27
C LEU A 110 -11.02 8.23 8.35
N LEU A 111 -10.11 9.17 8.10
CA LEU A 111 -8.67 8.94 8.21
C LEU A 111 -8.27 8.55 9.65
N THR A 112 -8.87 9.18 10.65
CA THR A 112 -8.65 8.82 12.06
C THR A 112 -9.04 7.36 12.34
N GLN A 113 -10.16 6.90 11.76
CA GLN A 113 -10.58 5.49 11.88
C GLN A 113 -9.63 4.54 11.13
N VAL A 114 -9.11 4.94 9.97
CA VAL A 114 -8.10 4.17 9.23
C VAL A 114 -6.83 3.98 10.06
N TRP A 115 -6.37 5.02 10.76
CA TRP A 115 -5.22 4.94 11.67
C TRP A 115 -5.43 3.93 12.80
N LEU A 116 -6.61 3.91 13.43
CA LEU A 116 -6.92 2.93 14.48
C LEU A 116 -6.86 1.48 13.96
N VAL A 117 -7.31 1.25 12.72
CA VAL A 117 -7.22 -0.07 12.08
C VAL A 117 -5.77 -0.45 11.78
N GLN A 118 -4.96 0.49 11.31
CA GLN A 118 -3.53 0.25 11.10
C GLN A 118 -2.83 -0.12 12.41
N GLU A 119 -2.99 0.66 13.47
CA GLU A 119 -2.37 0.39 14.77
C GLU A 119 -2.79 -0.98 15.33
N TRP A 120 -4.06 -1.35 15.16
CA TRP A 120 -4.54 -2.67 15.59
C TRP A 120 -3.89 -3.81 14.81
N ILE A 121 -3.64 -3.63 13.50
CA ILE A 121 -2.99 -4.64 12.66
C ILE A 121 -1.52 -4.76 13.02
N GLU A 122 -0.82 -3.63 13.19
CA GLU A 122 0.60 -3.60 13.58
C GLU A 122 0.84 -4.27 14.94
N ASN A 123 -0.06 -4.10 15.91
CA ASN A 123 0.05 -4.73 17.22
C ASN A 123 -0.21 -6.25 17.23
N ARG A 124 -0.57 -6.84 16.08
CA ARG A 124 -0.91 -8.28 15.93
C ARG A 124 0.03 -9.04 14.99
N ILE A 125 0.99 -8.36 14.39
CA ILE A 125 2.07 -8.92 13.56
C ILE A 125 3.34 -8.97 14.40
#